data_AF-A0A261ANW1-F1
#
_entry.id   AF-A0A261ANW1-F1
#
_cell.length_a   1.000
_cell.length_b   1.000
_cell.length_c   1.000
_cell.angle_alpha   90.00
_cell.angle_beta   90.00
_cell.angle_gamma   90.00
#
_symmetry.space_group_name_H-M   'P 1'
#
loop_
_entity.id
_entity.type
_entity.pdbx_description
1 polymer ?
#
loop_
_entity_poly.entity_id
_entity_poly.type
_entity_poly.pdbx_seq_one_letter_code
_entity_poly.pdbx_strand_id
1 'polypeptide(L)'
;MSDEIDDNDRGFLECAFNLAQEALDGDEVPVGCVFVVDGKEIGRGRNRVNETGDPTRHAEMVAVTEMWNKYGEECKDLLRRAVLYVSLEPCIMCSSAMYQLGIRKMVYGAENPRFGGVRSVGNAEKYRMEDNIQIVSNVWSDRSVGMLKAFYEKQNPCLYLGYGEPQGIVLLSYLYRYPHFTTVLEVIVAIGCTFAAIPAYRIFCEQTSFGGLTQVAKDFDKIANMKKCEDRLIRVQFNSDVPSSMRWEFKPQQHEIYVHPGETALAFYTARNPTNKPIIGISSYNLTPFQAAYYFNKIQCFCFEEQILNPGEQVDLPVFFYIDPDYVNDPALEYLDSILLSYTFFEAKSGLKLPDPFDPKNRPSIAPSPDKVPEASK
;
A
#
# COMPACT_ATOMS: atom_id res chain seq x y z
N MET A 1 -20.66 21.06 -8.30
CA MET A 1 -21.93 20.63 -8.93
C MET A 1 -21.74 19.20 -9.42
N SER A 2 -22.12 18.21 -8.59
CA SER A 2 -22.49 16.84 -8.98
C SER A 2 -22.85 15.94 -7.77
N ASP A 3 -23.66 16.44 -6.82
CA ASP A 3 -24.22 15.61 -5.72
C ASP A 3 -25.57 14.94 -6.08
N GLU A 4 -26.03 15.13 -7.31
CA GLU A 4 -27.32 14.61 -7.79
C GLU A 4 -27.17 13.18 -8.32
N ILE A 5 -26.92 12.24 -7.42
CA ILE A 5 -27.36 10.86 -7.62
C ILE A 5 -28.74 10.69 -6.99
N ASP A 6 -29.59 9.87 -7.61
CA ASP A 6 -30.94 9.63 -7.10
C ASP A 6 -30.91 8.84 -5.77
N ASP A 7 -32.03 8.84 -5.04
CA ASP A 7 -32.10 8.16 -3.74
C ASP A 7 -31.94 6.63 -3.85
N ASN A 8 -32.24 6.04 -5.01
CA ASN A 8 -32.02 4.60 -5.24
C ASN A 8 -30.52 4.31 -5.47
N ASP A 9 -29.83 5.12 -6.26
CA ASP A 9 -28.39 5.09 -6.50
C ASP A 9 -27.64 5.18 -5.16
N ARG A 10 -28.10 6.06 -4.24
CA ARG A 10 -27.57 6.17 -2.87
C ARG A 10 -27.77 4.88 -2.09
N GLY A 11 -28.96 4.28 -2.16
CA GLY A 11 -29.25 3.00 -1.51
C GLY A 11 -28.34 1.86 -1.98
N PHE A 12 -28.06 1.77 -3.28
CA PHE A 12 -27.16 0.74 -3.82
C PHE A 12 -25.69 1.02 -3.51
N LEU A 13 -25.27 2.29 -3.53
CA LEU A 13 -23.94 2.64 -3.09
C LEU A 13 -23.73 2.36 -1.59
N GLU A 14 -24.76 2.55 -0.76
CA GLU A 14 -24.74 2.16 0.66
C GLU A 14 -24.50 0.65 0.82
N CYS A 15 -25.16 -0.19 0.00
CA CYS A 15 -24.88 -1.62 -0.04
C CYS A 15 -23.41 -1.93 -0.39
N ALA A 16 -22.82 -1.21 -1.33
CA ALA A 16 -21.40 -1.35 -1.67
C ALA A 16 -20.49 -0.98 -0.49
N PHE A 17 -20.83 0.07 0.27
CA PHE A 17 -20.10 0.45 1.48
C PHE A 17 -20.26 -0.56 2.62
N ASN A 18 -21.43 -1.20 2.76
CA ASN A 18 -21.60 -2.29 3.73
C ASN A 18 -20.70 -3.48 3.40
N LEU A 19 -20.57 -3.85 2.12
CA LEU A 19 -19.64 -4.89 1.66
C LEU A 19 -18.17 -4.49 1.84
N ALA A 20 -17.85 -3.20 1.66
CA ALA A 20 -16.54 -2.66 1.98
C ALA A 20 -16.22 -2.77 3.48
N GLN A 21 -17.22 -2.60 4.34
CA GLN A 21 -17.07 -2.78 5.78
C GLN A 21 -16.85 -4.25 6.14
N GLU A 22 -17.58 -5.18 5.50
CA GLU A 22 -17.32 -6.62 5.65
C GLU A 22 -15.89 -7.00 5.23
N ALA A 23 -15.34 -6.37 4.18
CA ALA A 23 -13.94 -6.56 3.80
C ALA A 23 -12.99 -6.02 4.88
N LEU A 24 -13.24 -4.81 5.40
CA LEU A 24 -12.44 -4.22 6.47
C LEU A 24 -12.40 -5.09 7.74
N ASP A 25 -13.56 -5.61 8.12
CA ASP A 25 -13.72 -6.48 9.28
C ASP A 25 -12.95 -7.80 9.09
N GLY A 26 -12.88 -8.27 7.84
CA GLY A 26 -12.11 -9.44 7.41
C GLY A 26 -10.63 -9.21 7.08
N ASP A 27 -10.04 -8.08 7.48
CA ASP A 27 -8.63 -7.73 7.21
C ASP A 27 -8.29 -7.62 5.71
N GLU A 28 -9.26 -7.21 4.90
CA GLU A 28 -9.14 -6.95 3.46
C GLU A 28 -9.23 -5.46 3.16
N VAL A 29 -8.64 -5.03 2.04
CA VAL A 29 -8.79 -3.66 1.56
C VAL A 29 -10.30 -3.36 1.42
N PRO A 30 -10.83 -2.27 2.01
CA PRO A 30 -12.26 -2.03 2.17
C PRO A 30 -12.90 -1.56 0.87
N VAL A 31 -13.01 -2.48 -0.08
CA VAL A 31 -13.67 -2.28 -1.36
C VAL A 31 -14.83 -3.25 -1.46
N GLY A 32 -16.00 -2.71 -1.72
CA GLY A 32 -17.23 -3.45 -1.97
C GLY A 32 -17.94 -2.89 -3.19
N CYS A 33 -18.71 -3.74 -3.86
CA CYS A 33 -19.47 -3.36 -5.03
C CYS A 33 -20.76 -4.16 -5.19
N VAL A 34 -21.71 -3.58 -5.94
CA VAL A 34 -22.95 -4.22 -6.36
C VAL A 34 -23.26 -3.91 -7.82
N PHE A 35 -23.80 -4.89 -8.53
CA PHE A 35 -24.33 -4.76 -9.88
C PHE A 35 -25.85 -4.76 -9.83
N VAL A 36 -26.45 -3.76 -10.48
CA VAL A 36 -27.90 -3.53 -10.47
C VAL A 36 -28.43 -3.50 -11.89
N VAL A 37 -29.52 -4.22 -12.15
CA VAL A 37 -30.27 -4.16 -13.41
C VAL A 37 -31.73 -3.90 -13.08
N ASP A 38 -32.34 -2.93 -13.77
CA ASP A 38 -33.76 -2.57 -13.62
C ASP A 38 -34.19 -2.32 -12.14
N GLY A 39 -33.31 -1.68 -11.36
CA GLY A 39 -33.55 -1.36 -9.94
C GLY A 39 -33.43 -2.56 -8.98
N LYS A 40 -32.83 -3.67 -9.43
CA LYS A 40 -32.62 -4.86 -8.61
C LYS A 40 -31.15 -5.27 -8.58
N GLU A 41 -30.61 -5.55 -7.39
CA GLU A 41 -29.29 -6.15 -7.22
C GLU A 41 -29.27 -7.56 -7.85
N ILE A 42 -28.35 -7.76 -8.79
CA ILE A 42 -28.14 -9.04 -9.47
C ILE A 42 -26.82 -9.71 -9.07
N GLY A 43 -25.85 -8.93 -8.59
CA GLY A 43 -24.55 -9.40 -8.13
C GLY A 43 -23.93 -8.46 -7.13
N ARG A 44 -23.02 -8.99 -6.32
CA ARG A 44 -22.30 -8.24 -5.29
C ARG A 44 -20.94 -8.86 -5.05
N GLY A 45 -20.01 -8.06 -4.54
CA GLY A 45 -18.67 -8.53 -4.24
C GLY A 45 -17.97 -7.63 -3.24
N ARG A 46 -17.02 -8.22 -2.52
CA ARG A 46 -16.07 -7.50 -1.67
C ARG A 46 -14.66 -7.99 -1.99
N ASN A 47 -13.65 -7.19 -1.63
CA ASN A 47 -12.26 -7.63 -1.77
C ASN A 47 -12.02 -8.91 -0.96
N ARG A 48 -11.37 -9.90 -1.59
CA ARG A 48 -11.03 -11.21 -0.98
C ARG A 48 -9.63 -11.67 -1.38
N VAL A 49 -8.72 -10.73 -1.67
CA VAL A 49 -7.37 -11.05 -2.15
C VAL A 49 -6.57 -11.85 -1.13
N ASN A 50 -6.57 -11.42 0.13
CA ASN A 50 -5.89 -12.11 1.23
C ASN A 50 -6.59 -13.43 1.57
N GLU A 51 -7.93 -13.43 1.64
CA GLU A 51 -8.77 -14.60 1.99
C GLU A 51 -8.55 -15.75 0.99
N THR A 52 -8.42 -15.44 -0.29
CA THR A 52 -8.29 -16.44 -1.36
C THR A 52 -6.85 -16.71 -1.79
N GLY A 53 -5.91 -15.83 -1.43
CA GLY A 53 -4.54 -15.85 -1.96
C GLY A 53 -4.45 -15.57 -3.46
N ASP A 54 -5.49 -14.98 -4.06
CA ASP A 54 -5.59 -14.70 -5.49
C ASP A 54 -5.66 -13.17 -5.73
N PRO A 55 -4.63 -12.57 -6.36
CA PRO A 55 -4.54 -11.13 -6.55
C PRO A 55 -5.64 -10.56 -7.46
N THR A 56 -6.39 -11.41 -8.16
CA THR A 56 -7.48 -10.96 -9.03
C THR A 56 -8.82 -10.80 -8.31
N ARG A 57 -8.93 -11.21 -7.04
CA ARG A 57 -10.18 -11.22 -6.25
C ARG A 57 -10.55 -9.87 -5.65
N HIS A 58 -10.56 -8.86 -6.51
CA HIS A 58 -11.14 -7.55 -6.23
C HIS A 58 -12.67 -7.63 -6.23
N ALA A 59 -13.33 -6.69 -5.55
CA ALA A 59 -14.78 -6.70 -5.37
C ALA A 59 -15.55 -6.88 -6.70
N GLU A 60 -15.17 -6.14 -7.73
CA GLU A 60 -15.79 -6.16 -9.07
C GLU A 60 -15.64 -7.52 -9.74
N MET A 61 -14.45 -8.12 -9.65
CA MET A 61 -14.16 -9.42 -10.25
C MET A 61 -14.83 -10.57 -9.50
N VAL A 62 -14.91 -10.46 -8.17
CA VAL A 62 -15.66 -11.40 -7.31
C VAL A 62 -17.13 -11.35 -7.70
N ALA A 63 -17.72 -10.16 -7.81
CA ALA A 63 -19.12 -10.00 -8.18
C ALA A 63 -19.42 -10.56 -9.58
N VAL A 64 -18.58 -10.27 -10.58
CA VAL A 64 -18.74 -10.84 -11.94
C VAL A 64 -18.63 -12.36 -11.92
N THR A 65 -17.70 -12.92 -11.15
CA THR A 65 -17.55 -14.37 -11.02
C THR A 65 -18.80 -15.00 -10.38
N GLU A 66 -19.31 -14.41 -9.30
CA GLU A 66 -20.54 -14.88 -8.65
C GLU A 66 -21.76 -14.78 -9.57
N MET A 67 -21.87 -13.70 -10.34
CA MET A 67 -22.92 -13.55 -11.36
C MET A 67 -22.80 -14.60 -12.45
N TRP A 68 -21.60 -14.88 -12.95
CA TRP A 68 -21.38 -15.90 -13.98
C TRP A 68 -21.76 -17.30 -13.50
N ASN A 69 -21.38 -17.64 -12.26
CA ASN A 69 -21.76 -18.92 -11.65
C ASN A 69 -23.27 -19.07 -11.47
N LYS A 70 -23.99 -17.95 -11.26
CA LYS A 70 -25.44 -17.93 -11.04
C LYS A 70 -26.26 -17.91 -12.32
N TYR A 71 -25.85 -17.14 -13.33
CA TYR A 71 -26.64 -16.86 -14.54
C TYR A 71 -26.07 -17.51 -15.81
N GLY A 72 -24.84 -18.05 -15.77
CA GLY A 72 -24.20 -18.65 -16.94
C GLY A 72 -24.03 -17.65 -18.10
N GLU A 73 -24.34 -18.09 -19.32
CA GLU A 73 -24.20 -17.25 -20.53
C GLU A 73 -25.09 -15.99 -20.50
N GLU A 74 -26.24 -16.01 -19.81
CA GLU A 74 -27.12 -14.85 -19.66
C GLU A 74 -26.45 -13.70 -18.89
N CYS A 75 -25.38 -13.98 -18.14
CA CYS A 75 -24.59 -12.99 -17.41
C CYS A 75 -24.07 -11.87 -18.33
N LYS A 76 -23.70 -12.19 -19.58
CA LYS A 76 -23.21 -11.20 -20.56
C LYS A 76 -24.25 -10.11 -20.84
N ASP A 77 -25.50 -10.51 -21.06
CA ASP A 77 -26.58 -9.58 -21.40
C ASP A 77 -27.09 -8.81 -20.17
N LEU A 78 -26.94 -9.40 -18.98
CA LEU A 78 -27.18 -8.70 -17.72
C LEU A 78 -26.13 -7.61 -17.47
N LEU A 79 -24.83 -7.94 -17.62
CA LEU A 79 -23.74 -7.00 -17.40
C LEU A 79 -23.82 -5.79 -18.34
N ARG A 80 -24.17 -6.00 -19.62
CA ARG A 80 -24.36 -4.90 -20.59
C ARG A 80 -25.43 -3.88 -20.20
N ARG A 81 -26.42 -4.30 -19.40
CA ARG A 81 -27.49 -3.44 -18.90
C ARG A 81 -27.25 -2.95 -17.48
N ALA A 82 -26.19 -3.44 -16.83
CA ALA A 82 -25.96 -3.21 -15.41
C ALA A 82 -25.39 -1.83 -15.12
N VAL A 83 -25.76 -1.32 -13.95
CA VAL A 83 -25.10 -0.21 -13.27
C VAL A 83 -24.22 -0.80 -12.16
N LEU A 84 -22.94 -0.43 -12.16
CA LEU A 84 -22.00 -0.79 -11.11
C LEU A 84 -21.94 0.32 -10.05
N TYR A 85 -22.14 -0.05 -8.79
CA TYR A 85 -21.86 0.81 -7.64
C TYR A 85 -20.67 0.23 -6.88
N VAL A 86 -19.66 1.05 -6.61
CA VAL A 86 -18.42 0.59 -5.96
C VAL A 86 -17.89 1.63 -5.00
N SER A 87 -17.40 1.21 -3.84
CA SER A 87 -16.96 2.14 -2.78
C SER A 87 -15.70 2.93 -3.14
N LEU A 88 -14.91 2.52 -4.13
CA LEU A 88 -13.67 3.17 -4.57
C LEU A 88 -13.54 3.06 -6.09
N GLU A 89 -12.87 4.02 -6.74
CA GLU A 89 -12.59 3.92 -8.18
C GLU A 89 -11.91 2.58 -8.54
N PRO A 90 -12.49 1.80 -9.47
CA PRO A 90 -11.93 0.53 -9.91
C PRO A 90 -10.51 0.67 -10.43
N CYS A 91 -9.66 -0.32 -10.14
CA CYS A 91 -8.29 -0.31 -10.65
C CYS A 91 -8.25 -0.55 -12.17
N ILE A 92 -7.06 -0.47 -12.79
CA ILE A 92 -6.87 -0.74 -14.22
C ILE A 92 -7.44 -2.10 -14.67
N MET A 93 -7.23 -3.15 -13.88
CA MET A 93 -7.75 -4.50 -14.18
C MET A 93 -9.28 -4.50 -14.21
N CYS A 94 -9.91 -4.04 -13.12
CA CYS A 94 -11.36 -4.03 -12.98
C CYS A 94 -12.01 -3.10 -14.02
N SER A 95 -11.43 -1.91 -14.25
CA SER A 95 -11.91 -0.96 -15.24
C SER A 95 -11.87 -1.54 -16.65
N SER A 96 -10.74 -2.12 -17.06
CA SER A 96 -10.61 -2.77 -18.36
C SER A 96 -11.62 -3.91 -18.54
N ALA A 97 -11.86 -4.71 -17.49
CA ALA A 97 -12.90 -5.74 -17.51
C ALA A 97 -14.30 -5.13 -17.68
N MET A 98 -14.62 -4.04 -16.98
CA MET A 98 -15.93 -3.36 -17.10
C MET A 98 -16.18 -2.79 -18.50
N TYR A 99 -15.15 -2.21 -19.15
CA TYR A 99 -15.24 -1.78 -20.55
C TYR A 99 -15.44 -2.96 -21.50
N GLN A 100 -14.73 -4.07 -21.32
CA GLN A 100 -14.88 -5.27 -22.16
C GLN A 100 -16.25 -5.94 -21.99
N LEU A 101 -16.81 -5.92 -20.77
CA LEU A 101 -18.14 -6.45 -20.47
C LEU A 101 -19.26 -5.49 -20.90
N GLY A 102 -18.92 -4.22 -21.17
CA GLY A 102 -19.82 -3.22 -21.74
C GLY A 102 -20.91 -2.75 -20.78
N ILE A 103 -20.59 -2.57 -19.49
CA ILE A 103 -21.56 -2.08 -18.50
C ILE A 103 -22.11 -0.70 -18.88
N ARG A 104 -23.32 -0.37 -18.44
CA ARG A 104 -23.99 0.86 -18.88
C ARG A 104 -23.53 2.11 -18.12
N LYS A 105 -23.38 1.99 -16.81
CA LYS A 105 -23.08 3.11 -15.91
C LYS A 105 -22.24 2.62 -14.73
N MET A 106 -21.35 3.47 -14.25
CA MET A 106 -20.54 3.23 -13.06
C MET A 106 -20.69 4.42 -12.11
N VAL A 107 -20.96 4.13 -10.85
CA VAL A 107 -21.01 5.09 -9.75
C VAL A 107 -19.99 4.66 -8.72
N TYR A 108 -19.04 5.53 -8.39
CA TYR A 108 -18.03 5.20 -7.40
C TYR A 108 -17.82 6.29 -6.36
N GLY A 109 -17.25 5.85 -5.23
CA GLY A 109 -16.91 6.69 -4.10
C GLY A 109 -15.77 7.66 -4.37
N ALA A 110 -14.63 7.49 -3.71
CA ALA A 110 -13.44 8.29 -4.00
C ALA A 110 -12.71 7.85 -5.28
N GLU A 111 -12.02 8.79 -5.91
CA GLU A 111 -10.98 8.49 -6.90
C GLU A 111 -9.81 7.71 -6.28
N ASN A 112 -9.10 6.96 -7.13
CA ASN A 112 -7.93 6.17 -6.77
C ASN A 112 -6.70 6.71 -7.53
N PRO A 113 -5.95 7.67 -6.96
CA PRO A 113 -4.88 8.36 -7.67
C PRO A 113 -3.74 7.44 -8.15
N ARG A 114 -3.54 6.29 -7.49
CA ARG A 114 -2.41 5.40 -7.74
C ARG A 114 -2.72 4.31 -8.76
N PHE A 115 -3.94 3.76 -8.74
CA PHE A 115 -4.29 2.60 -9.56
C PHE A 115 -5.62 2.75 -10.32
N GLY A 116 -6.33 3.87 -10.16
CA GLY A 116 -7.65 4.11 -10.73
C GLY A 116 -7.65 4.00 -12.25
N GLY A 117 -8.44 3.06 -12.77
CA GLY A 117 -8.50 2.73 -14.19
C GLY A 117 -9.56 3.50 -14.96
N VAL A 118 -10.33 4.37 -14.29
CA VAL A 118 -11.48 5.05 -14.91
C VAL A 118 -11.13 6.46 -15.35
N ARG A 119 -10.56 7.25 -14.42
CA ARG A 119 -10.16 8.65 -14.64
C ARG A 119 -8.75 8.97 -14.16
N SER A 120 -8.31 8.33 -13.06
CA SER A 120 -7.05 8.73 -12.40
C SER A 120 -5.81 8.37 -13.23
N VAL A 121 -5.65 7.09 -13.58
CA VAL A 121 -4.48 6.56 -14.30
C VAL A 121 -4.89 5.97 -15.64
N GLY A 122 -5.98 5.20 -15.68
CA GLY A 122 -6.55 4.61 -16.88
C GLY A 122 -7.72 5.41 -17.47
N ASN A 123 -8.11 5.07 -18.70
CA ASN A 123 -9.33 5.54 -19.35
C ASN A 123 -9.67 4.62 -20.55
N ALA A 124 -10.85 4.80 -21.16
CA ALA A 124 -11.30 4.00 -22.31
C ALA A 124 -10.31 4.01 -23.49
N GLU A 125 -9.72 5.16 -23.78
CA GLU A 125 -8.73 5.35 -24.87
C GLU A 125 -7.49 4.48 -24.67
N LYS A 126 -6.92 4.48 -23.46
CA LYS A 126 -5.77 3.65 -23.07
C LYS A 126 -6.07 2.15 -23.20
N TYR A 127 -7.32 1.76 -23.04
CA TYR A 127 -7.78 0.38 -23.23
C TYR A 127 -8.17 0.05 -24.67
N ARG A 128 -8.14 1.02 -25.59
CA ARG A 128 -8.60 0.88 -26.98
C ARG A 128 -10.07 0.43 -27.05
N MET A 129 -10.89 0.96 -26.15
CA MET A 129 -12.33 0.69 -26.06
C MET A 129 -13.12 1.97 -26.34
N GLU A 130 -14.39 1.82 -26.73
CA GLU A 130 -15.31 2.94 -26.86
C GLU A 130 -15.71 3.46 -25.48
N ASP A 131 -15.80 4.78 -25.32
CA ASP A 131 -16.23 5.42 -24.07
C ASP A 131 -17.76 5.44 -23.98
N ASN A 132 -18.34 4.26 -23.74
CA ASN A 132 -19.79 4.04 -23.71
C ASN A 132 -20.35 3.90 -22.28
N ILE A 133 -19.50 3.99 -21.26
CA ILE A 133 -19.88 3.87 -19.85
C ILE A 133 -20.17 5.26 -19.28
N GLN A 134 -21.38 5.46 -18.76
CA GLN A 134 -21.67 6.69 -18.01
C GLN A 134 -20.98 6.66 -16.64
N ILE A 135 -20.08 7.60 -16.36
CA ILE A 135 -19.30 7.62 -15.11
C ILE A 135 -19.78 8.73 -14.17
N VAL A 136 -20.15 8.36 -12.94
CA VAL A 136 -20.41 9.25 -11.81
C VAL A 136 -19.35 8.99 -10.73
N SER A 137 -18.63 10.02 -10.33
CA SER A 137 -17.47 9.93 -9.45
C SER A 137 -17.62 10.79 -8.20
N ASN A 138 -16.78 10.52 -7.19
CA ASN A 138 -16.65 11.33 -5.97
C ASN A 138 -17.92 11.36 -5.11
N VAL A 139 -18.73 10.30 -5.14
CA VAL A 139 -19.92 10.20 -4.28
C VAL A 139 -19.53 9.72 -2.89
N TRP A 140 -19.68 10.55 -1.86
CA TRP A 140 -19.23 10.22 -0.49
C TRP A 140 -17.74 9.84 -0.44
N SER A 141 -16.90 10.57 -1.19
CA SER A 141 -15.45 10.35 -1.25
C SER A 141 -14.81 10.29 0.14
N ASP A 142 -15.25 11.14 1.07
CA ASP A 142 -14.72 11.20 2.43
C ASP A 142 -14.91 9.87 3.19
N ARG A 143 -16.02 9.16 2.92
CA ARG A 143 -16.30 7.84 3.51
C ARG A 143 -15.37 6.79 2.94
N SER A 144 -15.17 6.74 1.62
CA SER A 144 -14.23 5.83 0.97
C SER A 144 -12.81 6.00 1.50
N VAL A 145 -12.36 7.26 1.55
CA VAL A 145 -11.04 7.61 2.09
C VAL A 145 -10.93 7.25 3.56
N GLY A 146 -11.98 7.51 4.36
CA GLY A 146 -12.03 7.15 5.78
C GLY A 146 -11.88 5.64 6.01
N MET A 147 -12.54 4.81 5.21
CA MET A 147 -12.40 3.35 5.32
C MET A 147 -11.01 2.87 4.93
N LEU A 148 -10.44 3.40 3.84
CA LEU A 148 -9.06 3.10 3.45
C LEU A 148 -8.05 3.49 4.55
N LYS A 149 -8.24 4.66 5.18
CA LYS A 149 -7.43 5.08 6.34
C LYS A 149 -7.55 4.05 7.47
N ALA A 150 -8.77 3.66 7.84
CA ALA A 150 -9.00 2.66 8.89
C ALA A 150 -8.33 1.31 8.60
N PHE A 151 -8.29 0.89 7.33
CA PHE A 151 -7.59 -0.33 6.92
C PHE A 151 -6.07 -0.24 7.08
N TYR A 152 -5.45 0.83 6.58
CA TYR A 152 -4.01 1.02 6.68
C TYR A 152 -3.55 1.29 8.13
N GLU A 153 -4.40 1.89 8.96
CA GLU A 153 -4.17 2.00 10.40
C GLU A 153 -4.17 0.61 11.08
N LYS A 154 -5.07 -0.30 10.67
CA LYS A 154 -5.13 -1.68 11.19
C LYS A 154 -3.92 -2.54 10.77
N GLN A 155 -3.39 -2.34 9.57
CA GLN A 155 -2.29 -3.12 8.99
C GLN A 155 -0.87 -2.69 9.43
N ASN A 156 -0.72 -1.62 10.22
CA ASN A 156 0.60 -1.16 10.69
C ASN A 156 0.91 -1.50 12.17
N PRO A 157 1.00 -2.78 12.60
CA PRO A 157 1.54 -3.12 13.91
C PRO A 157 3.06 -3.38 13.94
N CYS A 158 3.85 -3.01 12.92
CA CYS A 158 5.30 -3.22 12.93
C CYS A 158 6.11 -2.04 12.38
N LEU A 159 6.19 -0.94 13.14
CA LEU A 159 7.41 -0.16 13.25
C LEU A 159 7.71 -0.05 14.76
N TYR A 160 8.96 -0.29 15.16
CA TYR A 160 9.47 -0.32 16.54
C TYR A 160 9.31 -1.64 17.33
N LEU A 161 10.18 -2.60 17.07
CA LEU A 161 10.85 -3.34 18.16
C LEU A 161 12.33 -3.52 17.83
N GLY A 162 13.10 -2.52 18.19
CA GLY A 162 14.55 -2.59 18.23
C GLY A 162 15.05 -1.86 19.47
N TYR A 163 14.77 -2.37 20.66
CA TYR A 163 15.48 -2.00 21.90
C TYR A 163 15.29 -3.08 22.99
N GLY A 164 16.41 -3.73 23.34
CA GLY A 164 16.73 -4.26 24.68
C GLY A 164 15.91 -5.44 25.24
N GLU A 165 16.43 -6.66 25.13
CA GLU A 165 16.12 -7.70 26.12
C GLU A 165 16.88 -7.42 27.43
N PRO A 166 16.22 -7.33 28.60
CA PRO A 166 16.88 -7.43 29.88
C PRO A 166 17.07 -8.90 30.26
N GLN A 167 18.23 -9.17 30.87
CA GLN A 167 18.60 -10.45 31.45
C GLN A 167 17.69 -10.82 32.62
N GLY A 168 17.27 -12.10 32.66
CA GLY A 168 16.96 -12.80 33.91
C GLY A 168 15.55 -13.36 34.02
N ILE A 169 15.45 -14.70 34.09
CA ILE A 169 15.10 -15.47 35.30
C ILE A 169 14.94 -16.93 34.85
N VAL A 170 16.01 -17.71 35.03
CA VAL A 170 15.92 -19.17 35.07
C VAL A 170 15.93 -19.53 36.55
N LEU A 171 14.75 -19.64 37.15
CA LEU A 171 14.63 -20.25 38.47
C LEU A 171 13.27 -20.95 38.56
N LEU A 172 13.33 -22.29 38.58
CA LEU A 172 12.54 -23.21 39.43
C LEU A 172 12.31 -24.55 38.72
N SER A 173 13.39 -25.29 38.53
CA SER A 173 13.36 -26.75 38.55
C SER A 173 13.34 -27.22 40.01
N TYR A 174 12.21 -27.18 40.70
CA TYR A 174 12.00 -28.00 41.89
C TYR A 174 10.50 -28.12 42.19
N LEU A 175 10.08 -29.36 42.48
CA LEU A 175 8.74 -29.81 42.89
C LEU A 175 7.81 -30.27 41.76
N TYR A 176 8.04 -31.49 41.26
CA TYR A 176 6.94 -32.33 40.78
C TYR A 176 7.00 -33.74 41.40
N ARG A 177 6.05 -34.01 42.29
CA ARG A 177 5.63 -35.35 42.74
C ARG A 177 4.09 -35.40 42.68
N TYR A 178 3.56 -35.56 41.46
CA TYR A 178 2.20 -35.97 41.01
C TYR A 178 0.92 -35.25 41.53
N PRO A 179 -0.22 -35.26 40.79
CA PRO A 179 -0.42 -35.45 39.35
C PRO A 179 -1.33 -34.39 38.67
N HIS A 180 -0.90 -33.92 37.49
CA HIS A 180 -1.64 -33.54 36.28
C HIS A 180 -2.76 -32.46 36.27
N PHE A 181 -3.51 -32.18 37.34
CA PHE A 181 -4.65 -31.24 37.24
C PHE A 181 -4.28 -29.77 37.49
N THR A 182 -3.37 -29.51 38.43
CA THR A 182 -2.92 -28.16 38.78
C THR A 182 -2.06 -27.53 37.68
N THR A 183 -1.19 -28.34 37.05
CA THR A 183 -0.32 -27.86 35.96
C THR A 183 -1.11 -27.41 34.74
N VAL A 184 -2.19 -28.11 34.41
CA VAL A 184 -3.02 -27.76 33.25
C VAL A 184 -3.76 -26.43 33.52
N LEU A 185 -4.23 -26.22 34.75
CA LEU A 185 -4.88 -24.96 35.13
C LEU A 185 -3.88 -23.79 35.08
N GLU A 186 -2.67 -23.97 35.59
CA GLU A 186 -1.61 -22.95 35.53
C GLU A 186 -1.23 -22.59 34.08
N VAL A 187 -1.13 -23.60 33.20
CA VAL A 187 -0.86 -23.39 31.77
C VAL A 187 -2.03 -22.66 31.09
N ILE A 188 -3.28 -23.03 31.38
CA ILE A 188 -4.47 -22.36 30.82
C ILE A 188 -4.53 -20.91 31.29
N VAL A 189 -4.24 -20.63 32.56
CA VAL A 189 -4.20 -19.27 33.11
C VAL A 189 -3.06 -18.47 32.48
N ALA A 190 -1.87 -19.05 32.32
CA ALA A 190 -0.74 -18.38 31.69
C ALA A 190 -1.01 -18.04 30.21
N ILE A 191 -1.64 -18.97 29.47
CA ILE A 191 -2.07 -18.75 28.09
C ILE A 191 -3.16 -17.66 28.06
N GLY A 192 -4.16 -17.74 28.95
CA GLY A 192 -5.21 -16.75 29.07
C GLY A 192 -4.68 -15.34 29.36
N CYS A 193 -3.72 -15.22 30.28
CA CYS A 193 -3.05 -13.95 30.59
C CYS A 193 -2.26 -13.41 29.39
N THR A 194 -1.56 -14.28 28.65
CA THR A 194 -0.82 -13.88 27.43
C THR A 194 -1.77 -13.36 26.35
N PHE A 195 -2.90 -14.05 26.13
CA PHE A 195 -3.93 -13.62 25.18
C PHE A 195 -4.66 -12.34 25.63
N ALA A 196 -4.86 -12.14 26.94
CA ALA A 196 -5.50 -10.94 27.48
C ALA A 196 -4.57 -9.73 27.56
N ALA A 197 -3.26 -9.94 27.66
CA ALA A 197 -2.26 -8.87 27.74
C ALA A 197 -2.24 -8.00 26.47
N ILE A 198 -2.42 -8.59 25.28
CA ILE A 198 -2.45 -7.86 24.01
C ILE A 198 -3.59 -6.83 23.95
N PRO A 199 -4.88 -7.20 24.14
CA PRO A 199 -5.97 -6.22 24.15
C PRO A 199 -5.90 -5.26 25.33
N ALA A 200 -5.45 -5.70 26.52
CA ALA A 200 -5.23 -4.79 27.65
C ALA A 200 -4.15 -3.73 27.36
N TYR A 201 -3.06 -4.13 26.70
CA TYR A 201 -2.01 -3.23 26.24
C TYR A 201 -2.52 -2.29 25.14
N ARG A 202 -3.35 -2.76 24.21
CA ARG A 202 -3.99 -1.90 23.19
C ARG A 202 -4.87 -0.82 23.81
N ILE A 203 -5.76 -1.20 24.75
CA ILE A 203 -6.61 -0.25 25.47
C ILE A 203 -5.77 0.76 26.25
N PHE A 204 -4.69 0.28 26.89
CA PHE A 204 -3.74 1.15 27.59
C PHE A 204 -3.05 2.12 26.61
N CYS A 205 -2.53 1.65 25.48
CA CYS A 205 -1.88 2.46 24.45
C CYS A 205 -2.82 3.48 23.80
N GLU A 206 -4.09 3.12 23.58
CA GLU A 206 -5.12 4.01 23.05
C GLU A 206 -5.46 5.12 24.05
N GLN A 207 -5.64 4.79 25.33
CA GLN A 207 -5.99 5.77 26.35
C GLN A 207 -4.81 6.66 26.78
N THR A 208 -3.59 6.13 26.76
CA THR A 208 -2.39 6.87 27.19
C THR A 208 -1.62 7.50 26.03
N SER A 209 -2.02 7.24 24.77
CA SER A 209 -1.29 7.65 23.56
C SER A 209 0.17 7.18 23.52
N PHE A 210 0.51 6.15 24.28
CA PHE A 210 1.85 5.57 24.37
C PHE A 210 2.05 4.59 23.20
N GLY A 211 2.26 5.09 21.98
CA GLY A 211 2.47 4.23 20.80
C GLY A 211 2.12 4.78 19.41
N GLY A 212 1.80 6.06 19.25
CA GLY A 212 1.83 6.70 17.93
C GLY A 212 0.65 6.47 16.97
N LEU A 213 -0.36 5.65 17.29
CA LEU A 213 -1.53 5.42 16.41
C LEU A 213 -2.35 6.70 16.10
N THR A 214 -2.32 7.70 17.00
CA THR A 214 -2.92 9.02 16.72
C THR A 214 -2.06 9.93 15.84
N GLN A 215 -0.84 9.53 15.47
CA GLN A 215 0.06 10.40 14.68
C GLN A 215 -0.25 10.36 13.20
N VAL A 216 -0.60 9.23 12.58
CA VAL A 216 -0.80 9.15 11.12
C VAL A 216 -2.01 9.96 10.61
N ALA A 217 -3.15 9.91 11.32
CA ALA A 217 -4.31 10.74 11.00
C ALA A 217 -4.04 12.23 11.31
N LYS A 218 -3.30 12.51 12.39
CA LYS A 218 -2.79 13.86 12.65
C LYS A 218 -1.82 14.30 11.56
N ASP A 219 -1.01 13.43 10.95
CA ASP A 219 0.01 13.81 9.97
C ASP A 219 -0.61 14.32 8.66
N PHE A 220 -1.70 13.74 8.17
CA PHE A 220 -2.40 14.27 6.98
C PHE A 220 -3.15 15.59 7.26
N ASP A 221 -3.79 15.73 8.44
CA ASP A 221 -4.41 17.00 8.85
C ASP A 221 -3.35 18.05 9.25
N LYS A 222 -2.19 17.62 9.74
CA LYS A 222 -0.99 18.43 10.03
C LYS A 222 -0.43 18.90 8.69
N ILE A 223 -0.35 18.08 7.64
CA ILE A 223 0.06 18.54 6.29
C ILE A 223 -0.82 19.67 5.77
N ALA A 224 -2.14 19.59 5.92
CA ALA A 224 -3.05 20.65 5.49
C ALA A 224 -2.97 21.92 6.35
N ASN A 225 -2.57 21.81 7.63
CA ASN A 225 -2.49 22.91 8.60
C ASN A 225 -1.05 23.30 9.00
N MET A 226 -0.04 22.74 8.33
CA MET A 226 1.36 22.94 8.66
C MET A 226 1.72 24.38 8.35
N LYS A 227 2.21 25.10 9.37
CA LYS A 227 2.74 26.44 9.18
C LYS A 227 4.19 26.34 8.74
N LYS A 228 4.49 26.94 7.59
CA LYS A 228 5.85 27.10 7.10
C LYS A 228 6.67 27.89 8.13
N CYS A 229 7.79 27.32 8.56
CA CYS A 229 8.77 27.99 9.39
C CYS A 229 9.74 28.77 8.49
N GLU A 230 9.49 30.06 8.27
CA GLU A 230 10.36 30.90 7.42
C GLU A 230 11.75 31.13 8.04
N ASP A 231 11.88 30.97 9.36
CA ASP A 231 13.11 31.29 10.11
C ASP A 231 14.28 30.33 9.85
N ARG A 232 14.03 29.17 9.22
CA ARG A 232 15.04 28.14 9.01
C ARG A 232 14.96 27.53 7.61
N LEU A 233 16.10 27.46 6.93
CA LEU A 233 16.22 26.94 5.58
C LEU A 233 17.11 25.70 5.58
N ILE A 234 16.56 24.55 5.21
CA ILE A 234 17.29 23.28 5.18
C ILE A 234 17.72 22.97 3.75
N ARG A 235 19.02 22.73 3.57
CA ARG A 235 19.60 22.28 2.30
C ARG A 235 19.47 20.77 2.19
N VAL A 236 18.66 20.31 1.26
CA VAL A 236 18.50 18.89 0.93
C VAL A 236 19.33 18.58 -0.31
N GLN A 237 20.39 17.79 -0.14
CA GLN A 237 21.26 17.33 -1.21
C GLN A 237 20.82 15.96 -1.69
N PHE A 238 20.93 15.73 -2.99
CA PHE A 238 20.53 14.48 -3.63
C PHE A 238 21.75 13.78 -4.18
N ASN A 239 21.91 12.51 -3.81
CA ASN A 239 22.91 11.63 -4.38
C ASN A 239 22.26 10.35 -4.90
N SER A 240 22.95 9.71 -5.84
CA SER A 240 22.55 8.48 -6.48
C SER A 240 23.73 7.55 -6.66
N ASP A 241 23.56 6.29 -6.30
CA ASP A 241 24.56 5.24 -6.45
C ASP A 241 23.96 4.05 -7.22
N VAL A 242 24.76 3.44 -8.08
CA VAL A 242 24.44 2.17 -8.73
C VAL A 242 25.63 1.21 -8.58
N PRO A 243 25.42 -0.04 -8.13
CA PRO A 243 26.48 -1.03 -8.06
C PRO A 243 26.92 -1.43 -9.47
N SER A 244 28.17 -1.87 -9.62
CA SER A 244 28.75 -2.25 -10.93
C SER A 244 28.02 -3.38 -11.65
N SER A 245 27.22 -4.19 -10.94
CA SER A 245 26.34 -5.20 -11.53
C SER A 245 25.17 -4.59 -12.30
N MET A 246 24.70 -3.41 -11.89
CA MET A 246 23.57 -2.73 -12.49
C MET A 246 24.03 -1.84 -13.64
N ARG A 247 23.47 -2.07 -14.82
CA ARG A 247 23.83 -1.33 -16.04
C ARG A 247 22.98 -0.08 -16.30
N TRP A 248 22.12 0.30 -15.35
CA TRP A 248 21.37 1.54 -15.46
C TRP A 248 22.27 2.75 -15.24
N GLU A 249 21.94 3.82 -15.94
CA GLU A 249 22.40 5.16 -15.59
C GLU A 249 21.32 5.78 -14.69
N PHE A 250 21.69 6.11 -13.46
CA PHE A 250 20.77 6.72 -12.49
C PHE A 250 21.42 7.95 -11.87
N LYS A 251 20.75 9.09 -11.96
CA LYS A 251 21.27 10.37 -11.45
C LYS A 251 20.16 11.31 -11.00
N PRO A 252 20.40 12.16 -9.98
CA PRO A 252 19.47 13.23 -9.65
C PRO A 252 19.46 14.28 -10.77
N GLN A 253 18.30 14.86 -11.07
CA GLN A 253 18.22 16.02 -11.97
C GLN A 253 18.67 17.31 -11.27
N GLN A 254 18.25 17.49 -10.02
CA GLN A 254 18.70 18.57 -9.14
C GLN A 254 19.62 18.03 -8.04
N HIS A 255 20.79 18.66 -7.86
CA HIS A 255 21.80 18.22 -6.88
C HIS A 255 21.48 18.67 -5.45
N GLU A 256 20.80 19.81 -5.32
CA GLU A 256 20.33 20.31 -4.04
C GLU A 256 19.07 21.15 -4.23
N ILE A 257 18.24 21.18 -3.19
CA ILE A 257 17.14 22.14 -3.04
C ILE A 257 17.14 22.70 -1.62
N TYR A 258 16.57 23.89 -1.45
CA TYR A 258 16.40 24.53 -0.16
C TYR A 258 14.92 24.51 0.20
N VAL A 259 14.59 23.96 1.37
CA VAL A 259 13.21 23.74 1.81
C VAL A 259 13.06 24.22 3.24
N HIS A 260 11.99 24.95 3.51
CA HIS A 260 11.64 25.31 4.88
C HIS A 260 10.92 24.14 5.58
N PRO A 261 11.15 23.91 6.89
CA PRO A 261 10.29 23.01 7.66
C PRO A 261 8.81 23.44 7.56
N GLY A 262 7.92 22.49 7.31
CA GLY A 262 6.51 22.71 7.00
C GLY A 262 6.19 22.98 5.53
N GLU A 263 7.20 23.05 4.65
CA GLU A 263 7.04 23.21 3.21
C GLU A 263 7.22 21.86 2.49
N THR A 264 6.35 21.59 1.52
CA THR A 264 6.44 20.40 0.67
C THR A 264 7.36 20.67 -0.52
N ALA A 265 8.18 19.70 -0.89
CA ALA A 265 9.12 19.80 -2.02
C ALA A 265 9.05 18.56 -2.92
N LEU A 266 9.35 18.78 -4.20
CA LEU A 266 9.40 17.76 -5.25
C LEU A 266 10.79 17.76 -5.89
N ALA A 267 11.39 16.58 -6.02
CA ALA A 267 12.68 16.36 -6.65
C ALA A 267 12.60 15.22 -7.66
N PHE A 268 13.32 15.31 -8.78
CA PHE A 268 13.35 14.29 -9.82
C PHE A 268 14.68 13.57 -9.93
N TYR A 269 14.64 12.27 -10.17
CA TYR A 269 15.79 11.47 -10.58
C TYR A 269 15.56 10.91 -11.99
N THR A 270 16.59 10.90 -12.83
CA THR A 270 16.51 10.27 -14.14
C THR A 270 17.14 8.88 -14.07
N ALA A 271 16.40 7.88 -14.51
CA ALA A 271 16.85 6.51 -14.71
C ALA A 271 16.82 6.15 -16.19
N ARG A 272 17.89 5.54 -16.70
CA ARG A 272 17.99 5.10 -18.10
C ARG A 272 18.58 3.70 -18.19
N ASN A 273 18.00 2.87 -19.04
CA ASN A 273 18.56 1.58 -19.41
C ASN A 273 19.28 1.66 -20.77
N PRO A 274 20.61 1.80 -20.81
CA PRO A 274 21.38 1.85 -22.06
C PRO A 274 21.53 0.48 -22.73
N THR A 275 21.04 -0.61 -22.12
CA THR A 275 21.26 -1.97 -22.63
C THR A 275 20.20 -2.39 -23.65
N ASN A 276 20.41 -3.54 -24.28
CA ASN A 276 19.50 -4.14 -25.26
C ASN A 276 18.48 -5.13 -24.63
N LYS A 277 18.44 -5.24 -23.31
CA LYS A 277 17.50 -6.13 -22.59
C LYS A 277 16.75 -5.35 -21.50
N PRO A 278 15.50 -5.73 -21.17
CA PRO A 278 14.83 -5.17 -20.02
C PRO A 278 15.57 -5.54 -18.74
N ILE A 279 15.65 -4.61 -17.79
CA ILE A 279 16.26 -4.80 -16.48
C ILE A 279 15.23 -4.36 -15.45
N ILE A 280 15.13 -5.11 -14.36
CA ILE A 280 14.26 -4.79 -13.22
C ILE A 280 15.15 -4.23 -12.11
N GLY A 281 14.84 -3.03 -11.66
CA GLY A 281 15.54 -2.33 -10.59
C GLY A 281 14.65 -2.17 -9.37
N ILE A 282 15.22 -2.36 -8.18
CA ILE A 282 14.63 -1.94 -6.91
C ILE A 282 15.54 -0.91 -6.27
N SER A 283 14.98 0.10 -5.61
CA SER A 283 15.77 1.12 -4.94
C SER A 283 15.60 1.09 -3.43
N SER A 284 16.70 1.38 -2.74
CA SER A 284 16.74 1.71 -1.31
C SER A 284 17.29 3.11 -1.15
N TYR A 285 17.02 3.74 -0.02
CA TYR A 285 17.55 5.06 0.29
C TYR A 285 18.13 5.11 1.69
N ASN A 286 18.97 6.12 1.92
CA ASN A 286 19.47 6.50 3.22
C ASN A 286 19.44 8.01 3.38
N LEU A 287 19.17 8.46 4.61
CA LEU A 287 19.19 9.87 4.98
C LEU A 287 20.36 10.11 5.95
N THR A 288 21.16 11.14 5.67
CA THR A 288 22.27 11.54 6.53
C THR A 288 22.15 13.02 6.87
N PRO A 289 22.27 13.43 8.14
CA PRO A 289 22.44 12.59 9.34
C PRO A 289 21.15 11.85 9.72
N PHE A 290 21.27 10.71 10.42
CA PHE A 290 20.13 9.86 10.78
C PHE A 290 19.12 10.57 11.71
N GLN A 291 19.57 11.52 12.52
CA GLN A 291 18.71 12.32 13.40
C GLN A 291 17.66 13.13 12.62
N ALA A 292 17.99 13.56 11.40
CA ALA A 292 17.04 14.24 10.54
C ALA A 292 15.95 13.31 9.98
N ALA A 293 16.17 11.99 10.00
CA ALA A 293 15.25 11.02 9.43
C ALA A 293 13.92 10.92 10.19
N TYR A 294 13.91 11.26 11.48
CA TYR A 294 12.68 11.27 12.30
C TYR A 294 11.65 12.31 11.84
N TYR A 295 12.11 13.37 11.17
CA TYR A 295 11.30 14.51 10.77
C TYR A 295 11.18 14.64 9.25
N PHE A 296 11.90 13.80 8.49
CA PHE A 296 11.88 13.80 7.04
C PHE A 296 10.83 12.81 6.53
N ASN A 297 9.72 13.35 6.03
CA ASN A 297 8.57 12.55 5.63
C ASN A 297 8.47 12.46 4.10
N LYS A 298 8.55 11.23 3.58
CA LYS A 298 8.41 10.95 2.14
C LYS A 298 6.96 10.58 1.83
N ILE A 299 6.27 11.45 1.11
CA ILE A 299 4.87 11.25 0.73
C ILE A 299 4.77 10.30 -0.48
N GLN A 300 5.69 10.40 -1.45
CA GLN A 300 5.75 9.50 -2.61
C GLN A 300 7.20 9.12 -2.93
N CYS A 301 7.48 7.82 -3.08
CA CYS A 301 8.79 7.31 -3.48
C CYS A 301 8.67 6.08 -4.39
N PHE A 302 9.55 5.98 -5.39
CA PHE A 302 9.84 4.75 -6.18
C PHE A 302 10.64 3.67 -5.40
N CYS A 303 10.80 3.88 -4.09
CA CYS A 303 11.50 3.00 -3.17
C CYS A 303 10.71 1.70 -3.02
N PHE A 304 11.41 0.56 -2.99
CA PHE A 304 10.81 -0.76 -2.70
C PHE A 304 9.76 -1.27 -3.70
N GLU A 305 9.59 -0.61 -4.84
CA GLU A 305 8.82 -1.10 -5.97
C GLU A 305 9.75 -1.57 -7.09
N GLU A 306 9.37 -2.66 -7.76
CA GLU A 306 10.08 -3.13 -8.94
C GLU A 306 9.82 -2.20 -10.12
N GLN A 307 10.88 -1.52 -10.56
CA GLN A 307 10.86 -0.66 -11.73
C GLN A 307 11.41 -1.43 -12.93
N ILE A 308 10.62 -1.57 -13.98
CA ILE A 308 11.04 -2.25 -15.22
C ILE A 308 11.39 -1.18 -16.24
N LEU A 309 12.64 -1.17 -16.72
CA LEU A 309 13.07 -0.33 -17.84
C LEU A 309 13.42 -1.17 -19.05
N ASN A 310 12.73 -0.90 -20.15
CA ASN A 310 12.97 -1.52 -21.45
C ASN A 310 14.29 -1.04 -22.07
N PRO A 311 14.80 -1.74 -23.09
CA PRO A 311 15.99 -1.34 -23.82
C PRO A 311 15.92 0.11 -24.32
N GLY A 312 16.91 0.93 -23.95
CA GLY A 312 17.00 2.34 -24.35
C GLY A 312 16.02 3.28 -23.65
N GLU A 313 15.14 2.77 -22.78
CA GLU A 313 14.12 3.56 -22.09
C GLU A 313 14.76 4.48 -21.04
N GLN A 314 14.23 5.70 -20.95
CA GLN A 314 14.60 6.70 -19.96
C GLN A 314 13.33 7.22 -19.30
N VAL A 315 13.32 7.26 -17.97
CA VAL A 315 12.19 7.75 -17.17
C VAL A 315 12.68 8.72 -16.10
N ASP A 316 11.82 9.67 -15.76
CA ASP A 316 12.03 10.56 -14.62
C ASP A 316 11.16 10.11 -13.45
N LEU A 317 11.81 9.84 -12.33
CA LEU A 317 11.24 9.30 -11.10
C LEU A 317 11.08 10.43 -10.08
N PRO A 318 9.85 10.86 -9.76
CA PRO A 318 9.60 11.90 -8.78
C PRO A 318 9.77 11.39 -7.33
N VAL A 319 10.24 12.27 -6.46
CA VAL A 319 10.29 12.10 -5.00
C VAL A 319 9.61 13.30 -4.37
N PHE A 320 8.47 13.05 -3.73
CA PHE A 320 7.69 14.08 -3.04
C PHE A 320 7.83 13.93 -1.52
N PHE A 321 8.25 15.00 -0.85
CA PHE A 321 8.57 14.95 0.58
C PHE A 321 8.33 16.29 1.28
N TYR A 322 8.37 16.29 2.61
CA TYR A 322 8.40 17.49 3.45
C TYR A 322 9.25 17.24 4.70
N ILE A 323 9.63 18.31 5.37
CA ILE A 323 10.30 18.29 6.67
C ILE A 323 9.29 18.77 7.71
N ASP A 324 9.07 18.02 8.78
CA ASP A 324 8.14 18.41 9.85
C ASP A 324 8.61 19.72 10.53
N PRO A 325 7.73 20.70 10.80
CA PRO A 325 8.06 21.92 11.57
C PRO A 325 8.74 21.66 12.91
N ASP A 326 8.46 20.52 13.55
CA ASP A 326 9.08 20.12 14.82
C ASP A 326 10.60 19.94 14.71
N TYR A 327 11.14 19.84 13.48
CA TYR A 327 12.59 19.89 13.19
C TYR A 327 13.28 21.12 13.80
N VAL A 328 12.58 22.26 13.86
CA VAL A 328 13.12 23.52 14.40
C VAL A 328 13.18 23.49 15.93
N ASN A 329 12.29 22.72 16.56
CA ASN A 329 12.12 22.70 18.01
C ASN A 329 13.08 21.71 18.70
N ASP A 330 13.72 20.81 17.95
CA ASP A 330 14.64 19.80 18.49
C ASP A 330 16.06 20.39 18.72
N PRO A 331 16.54 20.47 19.98
CA PRO A 331 17.88 20.98 20.27
C PRO A 331 19.00 20.17 19.64
N ALA A 332 18.80 18.87 19.40
CA ALA A 332 19.81 18.03 18.75
C ALA A 332 19.98 18.37 17.26
N LEU A 333 19.00 19.05 16.67
CA LEU A 333 18.98 19.44 15.27
C LEU A 333 19.32 20.92 15.08
N GLU A 334 19.58 21.71 16.11
CA GLU A 334 19.79 23.18 16.04
C GLU A 334 20.79 23.60 14.96
N TYR A 335 21.88 22.85 14.78
CA TYR A 335 22.97 23.14 13.83
C TYR A 335 22.96 22.24 12.57
N LEU A 336 21.90 21.45 12.37
CA LEU A 336 21.77 20.55 11.23
C LEU A 336 20.94 21.18 10.11
N ASP A 337 21.58 22.00 9.27
CA ASP A 337 20.90 22.64 8.13
C ASP A 337 21.13 21.92 6.79
N SER A 338 21.80 20.76 6.82
CA SER A 338 22.13 19.98 5.62
C SER A 338 21.70 18.54 5.78
N ILE A 339 20.86 18.07 4.87
CA ILE A 339 20.39 16.70 4.78
C ILE A 339 20.86 16.13 3.45
N LEU A 340 21.51 14.98 3.47
CA LEU A 340 21.84 14.21 2.27
C LEU A 340 20.84 13.06 2.12
N LEU A 341 20.09 13.10 1.02
CA LEU A 341 19.23 12.03 0.58
C LEU A 341 19.93 11.24 -0.53
N SER A 342 20.40 10.06 -0.17
CA SER A 342 21.11 9.16 -1.06
C SER A 342 20.19 8.02 -1.47
N TYR A 343 20.14 7.74 -2.78
CA TYR A 343 19.43 6.59 -3.35
C TYR A 343 20.41 5.61 -3.95
N THR A 344 20.18 4.33 -3.72
CA THR A 344 20.94 3.25 -4.36
C THR A 344 19.98 2.32 -5.08
N PHE A 345 20.23 2.11 -6.37
CA PHE A 345 19.47 1.16 -7.18
C PHE A 345 20.18 -0.19 -7.24
N PHE A 346 19.41 -1.28 -7.18
CA PHE A 346 19.91 -2.65 -7.28
C PHE A 346 19.18 -3.39 -8.38
N GLU A 347 19.90 -4.20 -9.16
CA GLU A 347 19.28 -5.12 -10.10
C GLU A 347 18.58 -6.23 -9.31
N ALA A 348 17.26 -6.34 -9.48
CA ALA A 348 16.52 -7.47 -8.97
C ALA A 348 16.90 -8.68 -9.83
N LYS A 349 17.70 -9.61 -9.28
CA LYS A 349 18.06 -10.83 -10.00
C LYS A 349 16.79 -11.59 -10.36
N SER A 350 16.59 -11.89 -11.64
CA SER A 350 15.54 -12.81 -12.09
C SER A 350 15.71 -14.16 -11.39
N GLY A 351 14.78 -14.51 -10.50
CA GLY A 351 14.78 -15.76 -9.74
C GLY A 351 15.21 -15.65 -8.27
N LEU A 352 15.48 -14.46 -7.73
CA LEU A 352 15.71 -14.29 -6.29
C LEU A 352 14.38 -14.36 -5.53
N LYS A 353 14.05 -15.53 -4.98
CA LYS A 353 13.05 -15.62 -3.91
C LYS A 353 13.66 -15.00 -2.67
N LEU A 354 13.24 -13.79 -2.32
CA LEU A 354 13.51 -13.23 -1.01
C LEU A 354 12.91 -14.18 0.02
N PRO A 355 13.64 -14.56 1.08
CA PRO A 355 13.07 -15.39 2.13
C PRO A 355 11.92 -14.62 2.78
N ASP A 356 10.79 -15.29 2.87
CA ASP A 356 9.63 -14.80 3.62
C ASP A 356 10.06 -14.56 5.08
N PRO A 357 9.92 -13.33 5.62
CA PRO A 357 10.31 -13.01 7.00
C PRO A 357 9.52 -13.80 8.05
N PHE A 358 8.47 -14.54 7.66
CA PHE A 358 7.65 -15.37 8.53
C PHE A 358 7.83 -16.88 8.33
N ASP A 359 8.75 -17.31 7.45
CA ASP A 359 9.06 -18.74 7.27
C ASP A 359 10.27 -19.16 8.15
N PRO A 360 10.05 -19.95 9.23
CA PRO A 360 11.09 -20.34 10.17
C PRO A 360 12.14 -21.30 9.58
N LYS A 361 12.00 -21.74 8.33
CA LYS A 361 12.92 -22.68 7.68
C LYS A 361 13.68 -22.10 6.48
N ASN A 362 13.48 -20.83 6.15
CA ASN A 362 13.97 -20.27 4.89
C ASN A 362 15.40 -19.73 5.00
N ARG A 363 16.41 -20.56 4.68
CA ARG A 363 17.78 -20.05 4.42
C ARG A 363 17.89 -19.61 2.97
N PRO A 364 18.59 -18.50 2.67
CA PRO A 364 18.79 -18.05 1.29
C PRO A 364 19.45 -19.15 0.46
N SER A 365 18.80 -19.59 -0.62
CA SER A 365 19.40 -20.48 -1.60
C SER A 365 19.22 -19.92 -3.00
N ILE A 366 20.28 -20.01 -3.80
CA ILE A 366 20.32 -19.53 -5.18
C ILE A 366 19.87 -20.69 -6.07
N ALA A 367 18.75 -20.53 -6.78
CA ALA A 367 18.36 -21.50 -7.81
C ALA A 367 19.34 -21.44 -9.00
N PRO A 368 19.73 -22.57 -9.60
CA PRO A 368 20.64 -22.56 -10.76
C PRO A 368 19.97 -21.94 -11.99
N SER A 369 20.71 -21.11 -12.74
CA SER A 369 20.21 -20.49 -13.97
C SER A 369 20.00 -21.50 -15.10
N PRO A 370 19.03 -21.28 -16.01
CA PRO A 370 18.71 -22.21 -17.10
C PRO A 370 19.74 -22.29 -18.24
N ASP A 371 20.81 -21.48 -18.25
CA ASP A 371 21.73 -21.36 -19.39
C ASP A 371 22.97 -22.29 -19.37
N LYS A 372 22.82 -23.56 -19.01
CA LYS A 372 23.86 -24.57 -19.27
C LYS A 372 23.33 -25.72 -20.12
N VAL A 373 23.44 -25.55 -21.44
CA VAL A 373 23.42 -26.66 -22.40
C VAL A 373 24.63 -27.55 -22.10
N PRO A 374 24.46 -28.88 -21.89
CA PRO A 374 25.60 -29.75 -21.63
C PRO A 374 26.44 -29.95 -22.89
N GLU A 375 27.71 -29.56 -22.82
CA GLU A 375 28.72 -30.01 -23.79
C GLU A 375 28.85 -31.54 -23.67
N ALA A 376 28.46 -32.23 -24.74
CA ALA A 376 28.70 -33.65 -24.91
C ALA A 376 30.21 -33.88 -25.14
N SER A 377 30.91 -34.43 -24.16
CA SER A 377 32.28 -34.93 -24.30
C SER A 377 32.29 -36.25 -25.08
N LYS A 378 33.07 -36.27 -26.16
CA LYS A 378 33.57 -37.48 -26.82
C LYS A 378 34.55 -38.24 -25.94
#